data_AF-A0A5C7WBE7-F1
#
_entry.id   AF-A0A5C7WBE7-F1
#
_cell.length_a   1.000
_cell.length_b   1.000
_cell.length_c   1.000
_cell.angle_alpha   90.00
_cell.angle_beta   90.00
_cell.angle_gamma   90.00
#
_symmetry.space_group_name_H-M   'P 1'
#
loop_
_entity.id
_entity.type
_entity.pdbx_description
1 polymer ?
#
loop_
_entity_poly.entity_id
_entity_poly.type
_entity_poly.pdbx_seq_one_letter_code
_entity_poly.pdbx_strand_id
1 'polypeptide(L)'
;MPTLFGLHRLKLAALLLAANAALLLHLGAGDLKPMGDWVWLDILGEGGSALLCLVWLGLVLKSRPAGRVTNFLALGLGLVFLSWWVDALDEFILLPDSISWDHWLESAPMPLGLVLLTLGIYHWHREQLAISAQMEKRERLFREHRMFDKLTPLGDADYLRLQLEH
;
A
#
# COMPACT_ATOMS: atom_id res chain seq x y z
N MET A 1 -16.52 0.89 17.22
CA MET A 1 -15.46 0.40 16.31
C MET A 1 -14.78 1.63 15.74
N PRO A 2 -13.51 1.93 16.06
CA PRO A 2 -12.83 3.05 15.40
C PRO A 2 -12.84 2.78 13.89
N THR A 3 -13.20 3.79 13.09
CA THR A 3 -13.13 3.69 11.63
C THR A 3 -11.69 3.39 11.24
N LEU A 4 -11.46 2.55 10.22
CA LEU A 4 -10.11 2.19 9.76
C LEU A 4 -9.23 3.42 9.47
N PHE A 5 -9.84 4.53 9.05
CA PHE A 5 -9.19 5.83 8.90
C PHE A 5 -8.63 6.42 10.20
N GLY A 6 -9.31 6.23 11.34
CA GLY A 6 -8.83 6.68 12.65
C GLY A 6 -7.55 5.99 13.12
N LEU A 7 -7.30 4.76 12.68
CA LEU A 7 -6.05 4.03 12.94
C LEU A 7 -4.89 4.52 12.05
N HIS A 8 -5.20 5.16 10.93
CA HIS A 8 -4.21 5.60 9.94
C HIS A 8 -4.04 7.12 9.89
N ARG A 9 -4.82 7.88 10.68
CA ARG A 9 -4.74 9.34 10.77
C ARG A 9 -3.34 9.86 11.02
N LEU A 10 -2.54 9.19 11.86
CA LEU A 10 -1.17 9.60 12.15
C LEU A 10 -0.25 9.43 10.94
N LYS A 11 -0.46 8.38 10.14
CA LYS A 11 0.34 8.14 8.92
C LYS A 11 0.01 9.18 7.85
N LEU A 12 -1.29 9.47 7.68
CA LEU A 12 -1.76 10.49 6.75
C LEU A 12 -1.32 11.89 7.20
N ALA A 13 -1.40 12.19 8.50
CA ALA A 13 -0.91 13.44 9.06
C ALA A 13 0.61 13.58 8.86
N ALA A 14 1.39 12.52 9.10
CA ALA A 14 2.83 12.53 8.85
C ALA A 14 3.15 12.76 7.37
N LEU A 15 2.42 12.10 6.46
CA LEU A 15 2.59 12.30 5.02
C LEU A 15 2.26 13.74 4.59
N LEU A 16 1.14 14.27 5.07
CA LEU A 16 0.73 15.66 4.82
C LEU A 16 1.76 16.65 5.37
N LEU A 17 2.26 16.43 6.58
CA LEU A 17 3.30 17.27 7.17
C LEU A 17 4.59 17.21 6.35
N ALA A 18 5.01 16.02 5.89
CA ALA A 18 6.18 15.87 5.04
C ALA A 18 6.01 16.58 3.70
N ALA A 19 4.85 16.44 3.05
CA ALA A 19 4.55 17.10 1.77
C ALA A 19 4.51 18.64 1.90
N ASN A 20 3.92 19.15 2.99
CA ASN A 20 3.91 20.58 3.29
C ASN A 20 5.32 21.09 3.63
N ALA A 21 6.11 20.33 4.38
CA ALA A 21 7.48 20.68 4.67
C ALA A 21 8.32 20.76 3.39
N ALA A 22 8.17 19.79 2.48
CA ALA A 22 8.81 19.83 1.17
C ALA A 22 8.42 21.10 0.38
N LEU A 23 7.12 21.41 0.29
CA LEU A 23 6.63 22.62 -0.36
C LEU A 23 7.25 23.89 0.24
N LEU A 24 7.22 24.03 1.57
CA LEU A 24 7.78 25.20 2.25
C LEU A 24 9.30 25.31 2.07
N LEU A 25 10.01 24.18 2.00
CA LEU A 25 11.44 24.17 1.72
C LEU A 25 11.74 24.69 0.30
N HIS A 26 10.99 24.25 -0.72
CA HIS A 26 11.20 24.71 -2.09
C HIS A 26 10.83 26.19 -2.21
N LEU A 27 9.69 26.63 -1.64
CA LEU A 27 9.30 28.04 -1.64
C LEU A 27 10.26 28.96 -0.86
N GLY A 28 10.95 28.43 0.15
CA GLY A 28 11.94 29.18 0.92
C GLY A 28 13.31 29.24 0.25
N ALA A 29 13.60 28.30 -0.66
CA ALA A 29 14.89 28.14 -1.31
C ALA A 29 14.93 28.62 -2.77
N GLY A 30 13.78 28.68 -3.44
CA GLY A 30 13.64 29.02 -4.86
C GLY A 30 12.61 30.12 -5.13
N ASP A 31 12.58 30.54 -6.39
CA ASP A 31 11.66 31.56 -6.90
C ASP A 31 10.56 30.93 -7.77
N LEU A 32 9.39 31.55 -7.85
CA LEU A 32 8.31 31.04 -8.69
C LEU A 32 8.63 31.22 -10.18
N LYS A 33 8.55 30.13 -10.94
CA LYS A 33 8.68 30.19 -12.40
C LYS A 33 7.51 30.95 -13.02
N PRO A 34 7.74 31.80 -14.04
CA PRO A 34 6.66 32.42 -14.79
C PRO A 34 5.85 31.34 -15.51
N MET A 35 4.53 31.55 -15.64
CA MET A 35 3.62 30.60 -16.31
C MET A 35 3.99 30.28 -17.77
N GLY A 36 4.82 31.12 -18.41
CA GLY A 36 5.31 30.87 -19.76
C GLY A 36 6.32 29.73 -19.86
N ASP A 37 6.98 29.40 -18.75
CA ASP A 37 8.00 28.34 -18.69
C ASP A 37 7.41 27.01 -18.22
N TRP A 38 6.10 26.96 -17.95
CA TRP A 38 5.42 25.78 -17.45
C TRP A 38 5.29 24.67 -18.49
N VAL A 39 5.82 23.50 -18.18
CA VAL A 39 5.68 22.27 -18.94
C VAL A 39 4.43 21.53 -18.46
N TRP A 40 3.30 21.79 -19.14
CA TRP A 40 2.01 21.17 -18.80
C TRP A 40 2.02 19.64 -18.79
N LEU A 41 2.87 19.01 -19.60
CA LEU A 41 2.99 17.55 -19.65
C LEU A 41 3.54 17.01 -18.33
N ASP A 42 4.55 17.67 -17.77
CA ASP A 42 5.25 17.26 -16.56
C ASP A 42 4.35 17.55 -15.33
N ILE A 43 3.67 18.70 -15.31
CA ILE A 43 2.63 19.01 -14.30
C ILE A 43 1.55 17.92 -14.25
N LEU A 44 1.04 17.49 -15.41
CA LEU A 44 0.00 16.46 -15.48
C LEU A 44 0.56 15.06 -15.21
N GLY A 45 1.77 14.78 -15.68
CA GLY A 45 2.44 13.49 -15.53
C GLY A 45 2.85 13.24 -14.08
N GLU A 46 3.69 14.10 -13.52
CA GLU A 46 4.27 13.98 -12.19
C GLU A 46 3.21 14.29 -11.13
N GLY A 47 2.51 15.43 -11.26
CA GLY A 47 1.43 15.82 -10.36
C GLY A 47 0.25 14.83 -10.40
N GLY A 48 -0.12 14.35 -11.59
CA GLY A 48 -1.14 13.32 -11.75
C GLY A 48 -0.71 11.97 -11.15
N SER A 49 0.56 11.57 -11.32
CA SER A 49 1.11 10.36 -10.73
C SER A 49 1.15 10.45 -9.20
N ALA A 50 1.52 11.61 -8.64
CA ALA A 50 1.44 11.88 -7.20
C ALA A 50 0.00 11.72 -6.67
N LEU A 51 -1.00 12.28 -7.37
CA LEU A 51 -2.41 12.11 -7.01
C LEU A 51 -2.86 10.64 -7.06
N LEU A 52 -2.45 9.89 -8.09
CA LEU A 52 -2.75 8.45 -8.19
C LEU A 52 -2.12 7.66 -7.03
N CYS A 53 -0.90 8.01 -6.60
CA CYS A 53 -0.28 7.42 -5.42
C CYS A 53 -1.11 7.64 -4.15
N LEU A 54 -1.70 8.83 -3.95
CA LEU A 54 -2.60 9.09 -2.83
C LEU A 54 -3.88 8.26 -2.91
N VAL A 55 -4.44 8.09 -4.11
CA VAL A 55 -5.60 7.21 -4.34
C VAL A 55 -5.26 5.76 -3.98
N TRP A 56 -4.13 5.24 -4.45
CA TRP A 56 -3.66 3.90 -4.12
C TRP A 56 -3.42 3.72 -2.62
N LEU A 57 -2.81 4.72 -1.97
CA LEU A 57 -2.64 4.72 -0.52
C LEU A 57 -3.99 4.64 0.20
N GLY A 58 -4.97 5.44 -0.22
CA GLY A 58 -6.33 5.40 0.31
C GLY A 58 -6.99 4.02 0.16
N LEU A 59 -6.84 3.39 -1.01
CA LEU A 59 -7.36 2.03 -1.27
C LEU A 59 -6.69 0.97 -0.38
N VAL A 60 -5.37 1.05 -0.19
CA VAL A 60 -4.62 0.14 0.69
C VAL A 60 -5.06 0.30 2.15
N LEU A 61 -5.19 1.53 2.64
CA LEU A 61 -5.60 1.81 4.02
C LEU A 61 -7.09 1.45 4.27
N LYS A 62 -7.94 1.52 3.24
CA LYS A 62 -9.35 1.12 3.34
C LYS A 62 -9.52 -0.40 3.31
N SER A 63 -8.70 -1.12 2.56
CA SER A 63 -8.84 -2.56 2.33
C SER A 63 -8.26 -3.44 3.43
N ARG A 64 -7.43 -2.89 4.31
CA ARG A 64 -6.63 -3.69 5.27
C ARG A 64 -6.67 -3.12 6.69
N PRO A 65 -6.66 -3.97 7.73
CA PRO A 65 -6.42 -3.52 9.09
C PRO A 65 -4.97 -3.04 9.27
N ALA A 66 -4.73 -2.32 10.36
CA ALA A 66 -3.38 -1.88 10.72
C ALA A 66 -2.48 -3.07 11.05
N GLY A 67 -1.30 -3.12 10.43
CA GLY A 67 -0.33 -4.20 10.62
C GLY A 67 0.98 -3.92 9.91
N ARG A 68 1.96 -4.82 10.05
CA ARG A 68 3.32 -4.67 9.49
C ARG A 68 3.30 -4.51 7.97
N VAL A 69 2.48 -5.30 7.28
CA VAL A 69 2.37 -5.24 5.81
C VAL A 69 1.75 -3.93 5.35
N THR A 70 0.67 -3.49 6.01
CA THR A 70 0.06 -2.19 5.76
C THR A 70 1.02 -1.03 6.05
N ASN A 71 1.95 -1.18 7.00
CA ASN A 71 3.00 -0.17 7.24
C ASN A 71 4.01 -0.11 6.09
N PHE A 72 4.49 -1.26 5.60
CA PHE A 72 5.41 -1.28 4.45
C PHE A 72 4.77 -0.71 3.19
N LEU A 73 3.53 -1.09 2.90
CA LEU A 73 2.80 -0.56 1.75
C LEU A 73 2.54 0.94 1.89
N ALA A 74 2.14 1.41 3.09
CA ALA A 74 1.87 2.83 3.31
C ALA A 74 3.14 3.69 3.29
N LEU A 75 4.25 3.22 3.87
CA LEU A 75 5.54 3.92 3.81
C LEU A 75 6.10 3.91 2.39
N GLY A 76 6.03 2.76 1.70
CA GLY A 76 6.48 2.64 0.32
C GLY A 76 5.73 3.59 -0.61
N LEU A 77 4.39 3.55 -0.60
CA LEU A 77 3.56 4.47 -1.39
C LEU A 77 3.74 5.93 -0.96
N GLY A 78 3.94 6.19 0.33
CA GLY A 78 4.19 7.54 0.84
C GLY A 78 5.50 8.14 0.34
N LEU A 79 6.56 7.33 0.25
CA LEU A 79 7.85 7.78 -0.30
C LEU A 79 7.79 7.97 -1.82
N VAL A 80 7.11 7.08 -2.55
CA VAL A 80 6.88 7.27 -3.99
C VAL A 80 6.07 8.54 -4.24
N PHE A 81 5.02 8.76 -3.45
CA PHE A 81 4.26 10.01 -3.49
C PHE A 81 5.15 11.23 -3.24
N LEU A 82 6.00 11.20 -2.21
CA LEU A 82 6.87 12.33 -1.88
C LEU A 82 7.87 12.63 -2.99
N SER A 83 8.42 11.61 -3.65
CA SER A 83 9.32 11.79 -4.79
C SER A 83 8.60 12.50 -5.94
N TRP A 84 7.46 11.98 -6.40
CA TRP A 84 6.67 12.64 -7.47
C TRP A 84 6.08 13.99 -7.06
N TRP A 85 5.84 14.20 -5.77
CA TRP A 85 5.40 15.49 -5.27
C TRP A 85 6.52 16.52 -5.37
N VAL A 86 7.75 16.16 -5.00
CA VAL A 86 8.93 17.03 -5.10
C VAL A 86 9.26 17.32 -6.56
N ASP A 87 9.28 16.29 -7.41
CA ASP A 87 9.46 16.39 -8.86
C ASP A 87 8.47 17.40 -9.48
N ALA A 88 7.18 17.25 -9.16
CA ALA A 88 6.15 18.16 -9.63
C ALA A 88 6.29 19.61 -9.10
N LEU A 89 6.98 19.82 -7.97
CA LEU A 89 7.23 21.18 -7.44
C LEU A 89 8.29 21.92 -8.23
N ASP A 90 9.25 21.23 -8.83
CA ASP A 90 10.33 21.83 -9.60
C ASP A 90 9.81 22.50 -10.87
N GLU A 91 8.64 22.09 -11.35
CA GLU A 91 7.96 22.75 -12.46
C GLU A 91 7.37 24.12 -12.08
N PHE A 92 7.05 24.33 -10.81
CA PHE A 92 6.52 25.61 -10.31
C PHE A 92 7.60 26.49 -9.68
N ILE A 93 8.65 25.88 -9.14
CA ILE A 93 9.66 26.53 -8.30
C ILE A 93 11.03 26.33 -8.94
N LEU A 94 11.72 27.42 -9.24
CA LEU A 94 13.10 27.40 -9.73
C LEU A 94 14.05 27.44 -8.53
N LEU A 95 14.75 26.33 -8.29
CA LEU A 95 15.82 26.29 -7.30
C LEU A 95 17.14 26.80 -7.89
N PRO A 96 17.95 27.54 -7.12
CA PRO A 96 19.31 27.91 -7.51
C PRO A 96 20.20 26.68 -7.67
N ASP A 97 21.06 26.68 -8.71
CA ASP A 97 22.05 25.62 -8.99
C ASP A 97 23.04 25.33 -7.83
N SER A 98 23.09 26.19 -6.81
CA SER A 98 23.93 26.04 -5.63
C SER A 98 23.38 25.02 -4.61
N ILE A 99 22.15 24.52 -4.78
CA ILE A 99 21.47 23.64 -3.83
C ILE A 99 21.55 22.18 -4.29
N SER A 100 22.49 21.42 -3.73
CA SER A 100 22.67 20.00 -4.05
C SER A 100 21.70 19.03 -3.36
N TRP A 101 20.89 19.52 -2.41
CA TRP A 101 19.93 18.69 -1.67
C TRP A 101 18.67 18.40 -2.49
N ASP A 102 18.42 19.21 -3.52
CA ASP A 102 17.30 19.13 -4.43
C ASP A 102 17.23 17.75 -5.11
N HIS A 103 18.30 17.40 -5.82
CA HIS A 103 18.42 16.11 -6.51
C HIS A 103 18.36 14.90 -5.56
N TRP A 104 18.84 15.04 -4.33
CA TRP A 104 18.73 13.98 -3.32
C TRP A 104 17.28 13.80 -2.85
N LEU A 105 16.53 14.88 -2.72
CA LEU A 105 15.14 14.86 -2.27
C LEU A 105 14.19 14.33 -3.36
N GLU A 106 14.51 14.60 -4.62
CA GLU A 106 13.83 14.07 -5.81
C GLU A 106 14.05 12.55 -5.93
N SER A 107 15.32 12.13 -5.99
CA SER A 107 15.69 10.78 -6.43
C SER A 107 15.82 9.74 -5.33
N ALA A 108 16.14 10.10 -4.07
CA ALA A 108 16.38 9.11 -3.01
C ALA A 108 15.10 8.45 -2.43
N PRO A 109 13.97 9.16 -2.27
CA PRO A 109 12.76 8.55 -1.72
C PRO A 109 12.18 7.47 -2.64
N MET A 110 12.32 7.62 -3.97
CA MET A 110 11.76 6.68 -4.95
C MET A 110 12.27 5.24 -4.81
N PRO A 111 13.59 4.94 -4.90
CA PRO A 111 14.10 3.57 -4.78
C PRO A 111 13.79 2.98 -3.40
N LEU A 112 13.89 3.79 -2.34
CA LEU A 112 13.54 3.34 -0.99
C LEU A 112 12.05 2.99 -0.89
N GLY A 113 11.19 3.82 -1.47
CA GLY A 113 9.75 3.60 -1.56
C GLY A 113 9.41 2.31 -2.29
N LEU A 114 10.03 2.09 -3.45
CA LEU A 114 9.86 0.88 -4.26
C LEU A 114 10.33 -0.40 -3.55
N VAL A 115 11.45 -0.35 -2.83
CA VAL A 115 11.93 -1.48 -2.01
C VAL A 115 10.93 -1.82 -0.91
N LEU A 116 10.46 -0.82 -0.16
CA LEU A 116 9.47 -1.03 0.91
C LEU A 116 8.13 -1.53 0.35
N LEU A 117 7.71 -1.02 -0.80
CA LEU A 117 6.51 -1.44 -1.50
C LEU A 117 6.63 -2.90 -1.97
N THR A 118 7.79 -3.28 -2.51
CA THR A 118 8.09 -4.67 -2.90
C THR A 118 8.02 -5.61 -1.71
N LEU A 119 8.63 -5.24 -0.58
CA LEU A 119 8.55 -6.02 0.66
C LEU A 119 7.10 -6.12 1.18
N GLY A 120 6.35 -5.02 1.08
CA GLY A 120 4.93 -4.97 1.43
C GLY A 120 4.09 -5.94 0.59
N ILE A 121 4.25 -5.91 -0.74
CA ILE A 121 3.54 -6.82 -1.66
C ILE A 121 3.95 -8.27 -1.38
N TYR A 122 5.23 -8.53 -1.19
CA TYR A 122 5.73 -9.87 -0.90
C TYR A 122 5.13 -10.48 0.37
N HIS A 123 5.15 -9.72 1.46
CA HIS A 123 4.53 -10.17 2.71
C HIS A 123 3.01 -10.27 2.59
N TRP A 124 2.37 -9.39 1.82
CA TRP A 124 0.94 -9.51 1.54
C TRP A 124 0.60 -10.80 0.80
N HIS A 125 1.38 -11.16 -0.22
CA HIS A 125 1.17 -12.39 -0.96
C HIS A 125 1.28 -13.62 -0.04
N ARG A 126 2.25 -13.63 0.89
CA ARG A 126 2.36 -14.68 1.91
C ARG A 126 1.15 -14.73 2.85
N GLU A 127 0.63 -13.58 3.29
CA GLU A 127 -0.60 -13.51 4.09
C GLU A 127 -1.80 -14.11 3.32
N GLN A 128 -1.93 -13.79 2.03
CA GLN A 128 -2.99 -14.34 1.18
C GLN A 128 -2.91 -15.87 1.07
N LEU A 129 -1.72 -16.43 0.84
CA LEU A 129 -1.54 -17.88 0.79
C LEU A 129 -1.92 -18.56 2.11
N ALA A 130 -1.54 -17.98 3.24
CA ALA A 130 -1.88 -18.50 4.56
C ALA A 130 -3.39 -18.48 4.82
N ILE A 131 -4.08 -17.41 4.42
CA ILE A 131 -5.54 -17.30 4.51
C ILE A 131 -6.21 -18.35 3.63
N SER A 132 -5.77 -18.51 2.38
CA SER A 132 -6.32 -19.51 1.46
C SER A 132 -6.18 -20.93 2.01
N ALA A 133 -5.02 -21.29 2.57
CA ALA A 133 -4.80 -22.60 3.19
C ALA A 133 -5.71 -22.84 4.40
N GLN A 134 -5.98 -21.80 5.21
CA GLN A 134 -6.93 -21.90 6.31
C GLN A 134 -8.37 -22.08 5.83
N MET A 135 -8.77 -21.39 4.76
CA MET A 135 -10.11 -21.52 4.17
C MET A 135 -10.32 -22.92 3.60
N GLU A 136 -9.33 -23.47 2.90
CA GLU A 136 -9.36 -24.85 2.38
C GLU A 136 -9.51 -25.87 3.53
N LYS A 137 -8.75 -25.72 4.61
CA LYS A 137 -8.86 -26.61 5.79
C LYS A 137 -10.22 -26.51 6.47
N ARG A 138 -10.78 -25.31 6.58
CA ARG A 138 -12.13 -25.08 7.15
C ARG A 138 -13.21 -25.68 6.27
N GLU A 139 -13.11 -25.52 4.95
CA GLU A 139 -14.04 -26.11 3.99
C GLU A 139 -13.99 -27.64 4.06
N ARG A 140 -12.78 -28.23 4.08
CA ARG A 140 -12.60 -29.68 4.23
C ARG A 140 -13.24 -30.20 5.51
N LEU A 141 -13.01 -29.53 6.64
CA LEU A 141 -13.62 -29.89 7.92
C LEU A 141 -15.16 -29.85 7.85
N PHE A 142 -15.74 -28.79 7.27
CA PHE A 142 -17.20 -28.68 7.09
C PHE A 142 -17.77 -29.73 6.14
N ARG A 143 -17.03 -30.08 5.08
CA ARG A 143 -17.43 -31.11 4.11
C ARG A 143 -17.38 -32.51 4.74
N GLU A 144 -16.35 -32.83 5.50
CA GLU A 144 -16.26 -34.09 6.26
C GLU A 144 -17.35 -34.15 7.35
N HIS A 145 -17.66 -33.06 8.07
CA HIS A 145 -18.77 -33.04 9.05
C HIS A 145 -20.16 -33.12 8.41
N ARG A 146 -20.32 -32.80 7.12
CA ARG A 146 -21.56 -33.08 6.37
C ARG A 146 -21.69 -34.57 6.01
N MET A 147 -20.58 -35.31 5.96
CA MET A 147 -20.56 -36.77 5.76
C MET A 147 -20.69 -37.54 7.09
N PHE A 148 -20.51 -36.88 8.24
CA PHE A 148 -20.85 -37.45 9.54
C PHE A 148 -22.31 -37.13 9.89
N ASP A 149 -23.16 -38.16 9.84
CA ASP A 149 -24.52 -38.09 10.35
C ASP A 149 -24.50 -37.68 11.83
N LYS A 150 -25.15 -36.57 12.16
CA LYS A 150 -25.25 -36.04 13.53
C LYS A 150 -26.14 -36.90 14.43
N LEU A 151 -26.92 -37.84 13.88
CA LEU A 151 -27.87 -38.64 14.65
C LEU A 151 -27.27 -39.94 15.23
N THR A 152 -26.18 -40.45 14.69
CA THR A 152 -25.53 -41.67 15.22
C THR A 152 -24.01 -41.64 14.99
N PRO A 153 -23.18 -41.85 16.02
CA PRO A 153 -21.73 -42.00 15.86
C PRO A 153 -21.40 -43.42 15.36
N LEU A 154 -22.08 -43.86 14.31
CA LEU A 154 -21.80 -45.10 13.61
C LEU A 154 -21.12 -44.75 12.30
N GLY A 155 -20.08 -45.51 11.97
CA GLY A 155 -19.29 -45.31 10.76
C GLY A 155 -20.18 -45.24 9.52
N ASP A 156 -19.78 -44.35 8.60
CA ASP A 156 -20.44 -44.08 7.31
C ASP A 156 -20.84 -45.37 6.57
N ALA A 157 -21.92 -45.34 5.81
CA ALA A 157 -22.43 -46.50 5.08
C ALA A 157 -21.39 -47.10 4.12
N ASP A 158 -20.48 -46.26 3.62
CA ASP A 158 -19.34 -46.68 2.81
C ASP A 158 -18.30 -47.50 3.60
N TYR A 159 -18.13 -47.23 4.90
CA TYR A 159 -17.29 -48.05 5.79
C TYR A 159 -17.89 -49.45 5.99
N LEU A 160 -19.22 -49.54 6.10
CA LEU A 160 -19.92 -50.82 6.24
C LEU A 160 -19.85 -51.65 4.95
N ARG A 161 -19.91 -51.00 3.78
CA ARG A 161 -19.77 -51.65 2.47
C ARG A 161 -18.39 -52.26 2.28
N LEU A 162 -17.34 -51.53 2.65
CA LEU A 162 -15.96 -52.01 2.61
C LEU A 162 -15.70 -53.20 3.54
N GLN A 163 -16.44 -53.31 4.66
CA GLN A 163 -16.35 -54.46 5.56
C GLN A 163 -17.17 -55.68 5.12
N LEU A 164 -18.17 -55.51 4.25
CA LEU A 164 -19.02 -56.61 3.76
C LEU A 164 -18.46 -57.29 2.49
N GLU A 165 -17.47 -56.67 1.83
CA GLU A 165 -16.76 -57.24 0.69
C GLU A 165 -15.49 -58.04 1.08
N HIS A 166 -15.24 -58.24 2.38
CA HIS A 166 -14.23 -59.14 2.94
C HIS A 166 -14.90 -60.24 3.78
#